data_AF-F4XHJ1-F1
#
_entry.id   AF-F4XHJ1-F1
#
_cell.length_a   1.000
_cell.length_b   1.000
_cell.length_c   1.000
_cell.angle_alpha   90.00
_cell.angle_beta   90.00
_cell.angle_gamma   90.00
#
_symmetry.space_group_name_H-M   'P 1'
#
loop_
_entity.id
_entity.type
_entity.pdbx_description
1 polymer ?
#
loop_
_entity_poly.entity_id
_entity_poly.type
_entity_poly.pdbx_seq_one_letter_code
_entity_poly.pdbx_strand_id
1 'polypeptide(L)'
;MYKIIKDGTTIGLTEFLTYIKQHDNGCFVLCPEPEASGIAFDGKVYHLLGREALEGVSTIMLEEVDAGSEITKAKETNGIVFVTLAEAGSIDDATAAEHADLFAEWAYPVAYKVGQIRRYNGALYKCVQDHTSQAEWTPDTASSLWAGTSDPAEEWPAWSQPVGAHDAYSSGAKVSHNGKHWISSVDNNVWEPGVYGWTEQEE
;
A
#
# COMPACT_ATOMS: atom_id res chain seq x y z
N MET A 1 -1.34 -20.35 -9.31
CA MET A 1 -1.85 -19.17 -10.05
C MET A 1 -1.19 -19.16 -11.41
N TYR A 2 -1.75 -18.50 -12.43
CA TYR A 2 -1.18 -18.41 -13.77
C TYR A 2 -0.85 -16.97 -14.14
N LYS A 3 0.36 -16.74 -14.65
CA LYS A 3 0.70 -15.54 -15.43
C LYS A 3 0.23 -15.74 -16.85
N ILE A 4 -0.49 -14.75 -17.36
CA ILE A 4 -0.88 -14.68 -18.77
C ILE A 4 0.13 -13.74 -19.44
N ILE A 5 0.93 -14.27 -20.36
CA ILE A 5 2.05 -13.55 -20.95
C ILE A 5 1.80 -13.41 -22.44
N LYS A 6 1.84 -12.16 -22.92
CA LYS A 6 1.75 -11.81 -24.34
C LYS A 6 3.02 -11.08 -24.75
N ASP A 7 3.70 -11.58 -25.78
CA ASP A 7 4.92 -10.97 -26.33
C ASP A 7 5.99 -10.64 -25.27
N GLY A 8 6.14 -11.54 -24.27
CA GLY A 8 7.09 -11.39 -23.16
C GLY A 8 6.61 -10.48 -22.01
N THR A 9 5.42 -9.90 -22.10
CA THR A 9 4.83 -9.04 -21.06
C THR A 9 3.70 -9.75 -20.34
N THR A 10 3.69 -9.73 -19.01
CA THR A 10 2.55 -10.20 -18.20
C THR A 10 1.37 -9.25 -18.37
N ILE A 11 0.24 -9.77 -18.85
CA ILE A 11 -1.00 -9.01 -19.05
C ILE A 11 -2.07 -9.33 -18.00
N GLY A 12 -1.84 -10.33 -17.16
CA GLY A 12 -2.79 -10.70 -16.11
C GLY A 12 -2.29 -11.85 -15.24
N LEU A 13 -2.94 -11.98 -14.09
CA LEU A 13 -2.80 -13.07 -13.15
C LEU A 13 -4.19 -13.66 -12.90
N THR A 14 -4.31 -14.99 -12.88
CA THR A 14 -5.57 -15.64 -12.50
C THR A 14 -5.31 -16.97 -11.80
N GLU A 15 -6.14 -17.32 -10.83
CA GLU A 15 -6.16 -18.67 -10.24
C GLU A 15 -6.97 -19.64 -11.10
N PHE A 16 -7.94 -19.13 -11.86
CA PHE A 16 -8.88 -19.93 -12.64
C PHE A 16 -8.80 -19.55 -14.11
N LEU A 17 -8.40 -20.51 -14.93
CA LEU A 17 -8.39 -20.37 -16.37
C LEU A 17 -9.76 -20.75 -16.93
N THR A 18 -10.32 -19.89 -17.77
CA THR A 18 -11.56 -20.18 -18.50
C THR A 18 -11.18 -20.67 -19.88
N TYR A 19 -10.99 -21.98 -20.01
CA TYR A 19 -10.62 -22.61 -21.27
C TYR A 19 -11.74 -22.57 -22.30
N ILE A 20 -11.38 -22.27 -23.54
CA ILE A 20 -12.31 -22.19 -24.66
C ILE A 20 -11.78 -22.91 -25.90
N LYS A 21 -12.71 -23.33 -26.74
CA LYS A 21 -12.46 -23.78 -28.12
C LYS A 21 -13.44 -23.12 -29.08
N GLN A 22 -13.05 -23.02 -30.34
CA GLN A 22 -13.96 -22.54 -31.39
C GLN A 22 -14.78 -23.71 -31.93
N HIS A 23 -16.08 -23.50 -32.07
CA HIS A 23 -17.00 -24.45 -32.71
C HIS A 23 -17.13 -24.13 -34.20
N ASP A 24 -17.60 -25.06 -35.01
CA ASP A 24 -17.72 -24.94 -36.49
C ASP A 24 -18.53 -23.72 -36.96
N ASN A 25 -19.39 -23.18 -36.09
CA ASN A 25 -20.19 -21.98 -36.38
C ASN A 25 -19.43 -20.66 -36.08
N GLY A 26 -18.15 -20.75 -35.74
CA GLY A 26 -17.28 -19.62 -35.39
C GLY A 26 -17.41 -19.14 -33.94
N CYS A 27 -18.36 -19.65 -33.15
CA CYS A 27 -18.54 -19.24 -31.76
C CYS A 27 -17.51 -19.92 -30.83
N PHE A 28 -17.17 -19.23 -29.74
CA PHE A 28 -16.37 -19.82 -28.67
C PHE A 28 -17.25 -20.49 -27.62
N VAL A 29 -16.86 -21.69 -27.20
CA VAL A 29 -17.53 -22.45 -26.15
C VAL A 29 -16.54 -22.85 -25.07
N LEU A 30 -17.01 -22.97 -23.83
CA LEU A 30 -16.21 -23.47 -22.72
C LEU A 30 -15.85 -24.95 -22.96
N CYS A 31 -14.63 -25.34 -22.61
CA CYS A 31 -14.18 -26.72 -22.75
C CYS A 31 -13.16 -27.11 -21.66
N PRO A 32 -12.91 -28.41 -21.48
CA PRO A 32 -11.77 -28.88 -20.69
C PRO A 32 -10.42 -28.44 -21.30
N GLU A 33 -9.40 -28.30 -20.46
CA GLU A 33 -8.04 -27.90 -20.88
C GLU A 33 -7.47 -28.73 -22.05
N PRO A 34 -7.59 -30.08 -22.09
CA PRO A 34 -7.00 -30.86 -23.17
C PRO A 34 -7.52 -30.49 -24.56
N GLU A 35 -8.77 -30.01 -24.64
CA GLU A 35 -9.46 -29.63 -25.88
C GLU A 35 -9.33 -28.13 -26.22
N ALA A 36 -8.67 -27.35 -25.36
CA ALA A 36 -8.66 -25.91 -25.48
C ALA A 36 -7.72 -25.41 -26.58
N SER A 37 -8.23 -24.48 -27.38
CA SER A 37 -7.43 -23.68 -28.33
C SER A 37 -7.06 -22.33 -27.71
N GLY A 38 -7.76 -21.91 -26.67
CA GLY A 38 -7.59 -20.59 -26.06
C GLY A 38 -8.11 -20.49 -24.64
N ILE A 39 -8.05 -19.27 -24.09
CA ILE A 39 -8.72 -18.88 -22.86
C ILE A 39 -9.56 -17.62 -23.08
N ALA A 40 -10.61 -17.47 -22.29
CA ALA A 40 -11.26 -16.19 -22.05
C ALA A 40 -10.68 -15.56 -20.78
N PHE A 41 -10.21 -14.32 -20.88
CA PHE A 41 -9.67 -13.55 -19.75
C PHE A 41 -10.07 -12.09 -19.90
N ASP A 42 -10.62 -11.50 -18.84
CA ASP A 42 -11.07 -10.09 -18.80
C ASP A 42 -11.94 -9.69 -20.02
N GLY A 43 -12.92 -10.55 -20.34
CA GLY A 43 -13.82 -10.34 -21.47
C GLY A 43 -13.19 -10.48 -22.86
N LYS A 44 -11.90 -10.86 -22.96
CA LYS A 44 -11.18 -11.04 -24.22
C LYS A 44 -10.81 -12.51 -24.43
N VAL A 45 -10.74 -12.89 -25.71
CA VAL A 45 -10.29 -14.22 -26.13
C VAL A 45 -8.82 -14.14 -26.48
N TYR A 46 -8.06 -15.15 -26.02
CA TYR A 46 -6.66 -15.33 -26.32
C TYR A 46 -6.40 -16.76 -26.78
N HIS A 47 -5.55 -16.91 -27.79
CA HIS A 47 -5.09 -18.21 -28.27
C HIS A 47 -3.95 -18.71 -27.39
N LEU A 48 -3.94 -20.00 -27.06
CA LEU A 48 -2.87 -20.63 -26.27
C LEU A 48 -1.72 -21.07 -27.19
N LEU A 49 -0.51 -20.60 -26.93
CA LEU A 49 0.69 -20.97 -27.69
C LEU A 49 0.84 -22.50 -27.75
N GLY A 50 1.00 -23.04 -28.96
CA GLY A 50 1.14 -24.48 -29.20
C GLY A 50 -0.18 -25.26 -29.32
N ARG A 51 -1.33 -24.59 -29.25
CA ARG A 51 -2.64 -25.17 -29.54
C ARG A 51 -3.08 -24.85 -30.97
N GLU A 52 -4.29 -25.30 -31.33
CA GLU A 52 -4.90 -24.99 -32.61
C GLU A 52 -5.10 -23.48 -32.77
N ALA A 53 -4.59 -22.92 -33.86
CA ALA A 53 -4.60 -21.49 -34.09
C ALA A 53 -6.02 -20.93 -34.18
N LEU A 54 -6.24 -19.77 -33.56
CA LEU A 54 -7.49 -19.01 -33.67
C LEU A 54 -7.24 -17.76 -34.51
N GLU A 55 -7.96 -17.64 -35.63
CA GLU A 55 -7.74 -16.55 -36.58
C GLU A 55 -8.11 -15.18 -35.97
N GLY A 56 -7.24 -14.18 -36.14
CA GLY A 56 -7.44 -12.83 -35.61
C GLY A 56 -7.31 -12.70 -34.09
N VAL A 57 -6.96 -13.78 -33.38
CA VAL A 57 -6.83 -13.80 -31.91
C VAL A 57 -5.36 -13.69 -31.51
N SER A 58 -5.06 -12.86 -30.51
CA SER A 58 -3.71 -12.74 -29.97
C SER A 58 -3.28 -14.02 -29.25
N THR A 59 -2.05 -14.48 -29.51
CA THR A 59 -1.45 -15.62 -28.82
C THR A 59 -0.85 -15.21 -27.48
N ILE A 60 -1.06 -16.04 -26.47
CA ILE A 60 -0.46 -15.91 -25.15
C ILE A 60 0.20 -17.22 -24.73
N MET A 61 1.08 -17.15 -23.75
CA MET A 61 1.58 -18.30 -23.01
C MET A 61 1.12 -18.20 -21.55
N LEU A 62 0.97 -19.36 -20.91
CA LEU A 62 0.63 -19.46 -19.51
C LEU A 62 1.86 -19.98 -18.75
N GLU A 63 2.19 -19.31 -17.67
CA GLU A 63 3.21 -19.75 -16.72
C GLU A 63 2.53 -20.00 -15.38
N GLU A 64 2.59 -21.23 -14.88
CA GLU A 64 2.12 -21.53 -13.53
C GLU A 64 3.11 -20.98 -12.51
N VAL A 65 2.60 -20.21 -11.57
CA VAL A 65 3.37 -19.55 -10.53
C VAL A 65 2.74 -19.80 -9.16
N ASP A 66 3.60 -19.82 -8.16
CA ASP A 66 3.17 -19.86 -6.77
C ASP A 66 2.46 -18.56 -6.41
N ALA A 67 1.20 -18.68 -5.95
CA ALA A 67 0.38 -17.53 -5.58
C ALA A 67 1.00 -16.76 -4.41
N GLY A 68 1.58 -17.46 -3.43
CA GLY A 68 2.20 -16.86 -2.27
C GLY A 68 3.39 -15.97 -2.64
N SER A 69 4.25 -16.44 -3.52
CA SER A 69 5.42 -15.69 -4.01
C SER A 69 5.01 -14.42 -4.76
N GLU A 70 4.02 -14.49 -5.66
CA GLU A 70 3.59 -13.32 -6.43
C GLU A 70 2.86 -12.29 -5.56
N ILE A 71 2.05 -12.73 -4.59
CA ILE A 71 1.43 -11.84 -3.60
C ILE A 71 2.51 -11.16 -2.74
N THR A 72 3.55 -11.90 -2.33
CA THR A 72 4.66 -11.35 -1.53
C THR A 72 5.42 -10.27 -2.30
N LYS A 73 5.76 -10.50 -3.57
CA LYS A 73 6.43 -9.49 -4.43
C LYS A 73 5.60 -8.21 -4.58
N ALA A 74 4.29 -8.36 -4.76
CA ALA A 74 3.39 -7.20 -4.83
C ALA A 74 3.34 -6.45 -3.51
N LYS A 75 3.27 -7.17 -2.37
CA LYS A 75 3.30 -6.58 -1.02
C LYS A 75 4.59 -5.81 -0.74
N GLU A 76 5.74 -6.38 -1.08
CA GLU A 76 7.04 -5.71 -0.94
C GLU A 76 7.11 -4.41 -1.75
N THR A 77 6.66 -4.45 -3.01
CA THR A 77 6.64 -3.25 -3.87
C THR A 77 5.73 -2.17 -3.31
N ASN A 78 4.52 -2.55 -2.88
CA ASN A 78 3.57 -1.62 -2.27
C ASN A 78 4.10 -1.04 -0.96
N GLY A 79 4.82 -1.84 -0.17
CA GLY A 79 5.48 -1.38 1.06
C GLY A 79 6.54 -0.31 0.79
N ILE A 80 7.36 -0.50 -0.25
CA ILE A 80 8.36 0.51 -0.66
C ILE A 80 7.67 1.82 -1.06
N VAL A 81 6.60 1.75 -1.85
CA VAL A 81 5.84 2.95 -2.27
C VAL A 81 5.20 3.63 -1.07
N PHE A 82 4.59 2.87 -0.16
CA PHE A 82 4.00 3.38 1.07
C PHE A 82 5.03 4.13 1.93
N VAL A 83 6.18 3.51 2.22
CA VAL A 83 7.26 4.14 2.99
C VAL A 83 7.75 5.41 2.29
N THR A 84 7.93 5.38 0.97
CA THR A 84 8.39 6.56 0.21
C THR A 84 7.38 7.71 0.29
N LEU A 85 6.08 7.43 0.20
CA LEU A 85 5.03 8.43 0.31
C LEU A 85 4.93 8.99 1.73
N ALA A 86 5.06 8.15 2.75
CA ALA A 86 5.07 8.57 4.15
C ALA A 86 6.29 9.44 4.47
N GLU A 87 7.51 9.04 4.05
CA GLU A 87 8.72 9.85 4.24
C GLU A 87 8.67 11.17 3.45
N ALA A 88 7.87 11.24 2.37
CA ALA A 88 7.59 12.46 1.62
C ALA A 88 6.46 13.33 2.22
N GLY A 89 5.83 12.89 3.32
CA GLY A 89 4.71 13.59 3.97
C GLY A 89 3.40 13.53 3.20
N SER A 90 3.27 12.60 2.25
CA SER A 90 2.02 12.35 1.51
C SER A 90 1.11 11.32 2.20
N ILE A 91 1.53 10.79 3.34
CA ILE A 91 0.76 9.93 4.23
C ILE A 91 0.94 10.52 5.63
N ASP A 92 -0.14 10.64 6.39
CA ASP A 92 -0.09 11.18 7.74
C ASP A 92 0.61 10.22 8.71
N ASP A 93 1.08 10.78 9.82
CA ASP A 93 1.87 10.09 10.82
C ASP A 93 1.10 8.93 11.48
N ALA A 94 -0.23 9.05 11.68
CA ALA A 94 -1.04 7.99 12.29
C ALA A 94 -1.23 6.80 11.34
N THR A 95 -1.54 7.05 10.07
CA THR A 95 -1.59 6.00 9.04
C THR A 95 -0.24 5.30 8.87
N ALA A 96 0.87 6.05 8.91
CA ALA A 96 2.20 5.46 8.90
C ALA A 96 2.43 4.52 10.10
N ALA A 97 1.98 4.93 11.29
CA ALA A 97 2.13 4.14 12.52
C ALA A 97 1.34 2.82 12.51
N GLU A 98 0.17 2.77 11.89
CA GLU A 98 -0.60 1.52 11.69
C GLU A 98 0.16 0.48 10.86
N HIS A 99 1.11 0.92 10.04
CA HIS A 99 1.94 0.08 9.17
C HIS A 99 3.42 0.15 9.55
N ALA A 100 3.72 0.30 10.85
CA ALA A 100 5.07 0.42 11.37
C ALA A 100 6.01 -0.70 10.89
N ASP A 101 5.50 -1.92 10.69
CA ASP A 101 6.28 -3.08 10.25
C ASP A 101 6.94 -2.92 8.87
N LEU A 102 6.42 -2.01 8.03
CA LEU A 102 6.98 -1.69 6.72
C LEU A 102 8.26 -0.82 6.80
N PHE A 103 8.47 -0.10 7.90
CA PHE A 103 9.60 0.82 8.03
C PHE A 103 10.87 0.11 8.51
N ALA A 104 12.04 0.57 8.08
CA ALA A 104 13.29 -0.01 8.57
C ALA A 104 13.51 0.28 10.06
N GLU A 105 14.13 -0.66 10.79
CA GLU A 105 14.60 -0.40 12.14
C GLU A 105 15.71 0.66 12.14
N TRP A 106 15.75 1.48 13.20
CA TRP A 106 16.84 2.41 13.42
C TRP A 106 18.15 1.65 13.62
N ALA A 107 19.22 2.18 13.01
CA ALA A 107 20.54 1.58 13.05
C ALA A 107 21.63 2.66 13.11
N TYR A 108 22.81 2.27 13.55
CA TYR A 108 24.00 3.09 13.53
C TYR A 108 25.22 2.28 13.09
N PRO A 109 26.18 2.89 12.38
CA PRO A 109 26.20 4.28 11.90
C PRO A 109 25.50 4.45 10.53
N VAL A 110 24.49 5.31 10.46
CA VAL A 110 23.71 5.59 9.22
C VAL A 110 23.55 7.11 9.04
N ALA A 111 23.73 7.60 7.82
CA ALA A 111 23.45 9.00 7.47
C ALA A 111 21.97 9.18 7.14
N TYR A 112 21.20 9.73 8.08
CA TYR A 112 19.78 9.98 7.93
C TYR A 112 19.51 11.36 7.32
N LYS A 113 18.41 11.44 6.56
CA LYS A 113 17.88 12.66 5.95
C LYS A 113 16.55 13.06 6.59
N VAL A 114 16.26 14.36 6.60
CA VAL A 114 14.96 14.88 7.05
C VAL A 114 13.82 14.16 6.35
N GLY A 115 12.78 13.80 7.11
CA GLY A 115 11.61 13.09 6.63
C GLY A 115 11.73 11.56 6.71
N GLN A 116 12.94 11.00 6.83
CA GLN A 116 13.09 9.55 6.95
C GLN A 116 12.49 9.01 8.24
N ILE A 117 11.76 7.90 8.15
CA ILE A 117 11.02 7.31 9.27
C ILE A 117 11.65 5.96 9.65
N ARG A 118 11.96 5.76 10.94
CA ARG A 118 12.55 4.52 11.45
C ARG A 118 11.77 3.97 12.63
N ARG A 119 11.71 2.65 12.71
CA ARG A 119 11.23 1.93 13.90
C ARG A 119 12.29 1.95 15.00
N TYR A 120 11.88 2.26 16.22
CA TYR A 120 12.70 2.09 17.41
C TYR A 120 11.81 1.72 18.60
N ASN A 121 12.13 0.62 19.29
CA ASN A 121 11.34 0.10 20.41
C ASN A 121 9.84 -0.06 20.13
N GLY A 122 9.47 -0.41 18.90
CA GLY A 122 8.07 -0.61 18.49
C GLY A 122 7.32 0.66 18.06
N ALA A 123 7.93 1.84 18.19
CA ALA A 123 7.36 3.11 17.73
C ALA A 123 8.08 3.64 16.48
N LEU A 124 7.42 4.52 15.73
CA LEU A 124 7.99 5.20 14.57
C LEU A 124 8.49 6.59 14.92
N TYR A 125 9.66 6.93 14.37
CA TYR A 125 10.31 8.22 14.55
C TYR A 125 10.74 8.78 13.20
N LYS A 126 10.37 10.03 12.94
CA LYS A 126 10.74 10.82 11.76
C LYS A 126 11.96 11.67 12.08
N CYS A 127 12.97 11.57 11.22
CA CYS A 127 14.16 12.40 11.28
C CYS A 127 13.79 13.86 10.96
N VAL A 128 14.14 14.79 11.85
CA VAL A 128 13.84 16.23 11.69
C VAL A 128 15.04 17.06 11.25
N GLN A 129 16.25 16.49 11.34
CA GLN A 129 17.49 17.14 10.92
C GLN A 129 18.45 16.14 10.27
N ASP A 130 19.03 16.49 9.12
CA ASP A 130 20.10 15.71 8.48
C ASP A 130 21.26 15.47 9.46
N HIS A 131 21.60 14.19 9.69
CA HIS A 131 22.69 13.81 10.60
C HIS A 131 23.23 12.41 10.31
N THR A 132 24.39 12.08 10.87
CA THR A 132 24.87 10.70 10.97
C THR A 132 24.57 10.18 12.36
N SER A 133 23.89 9.03 12.46
CA SER A 133 23.50 8.44 13.75
C SER A 133 24.73 8.01 14.57
N GLN A 134 24.58 8.13 15.88
CA GLN A 134 25.54 7.69 16.88
C GLN A 134 24.82 6.76 17.87
N ALA A 135 25.57 5.89 18.54
CA ALA A 135 24.99 4.92 19.48
C ALA A 135 24.16 5.58 20.59
N GLU A 136 24.55 6.78 21.02
CA GLU A 136 23.89 7.55 22.08
C GLU A 136 22.78 8.48 21.55
N TRP A 137 22.60 8.56 20.22
CA TRP A 137 21.57 9.39 19.57
C TRP A 137 20.40 8.53 19.12
N THR A 138 19.80 7.83 20.08
CA THR A 138 18.64 6.98 19.82
C THR A 138 17.40 7.84 19.57
N PRO A 139 16.44 7.38 18.76
CA PRO A 139 15.27 8.18 18.39
C PRO A 139 14.41 8.67 19.56
N ASP A 140 14.33 7.91 20.65
CA ASP A 140 13.58 8.24 21.86
C ASP A 140 14.26 9.28 22.76
N THR A 141 15.59 9.43 22.67
CA THR A 141 16.35 10.34 23.54
C THR A 141 16.83 11.61 22.84
N ALA A 142 17.06 11.54 21.53
CA ALA A 142 17.58 12.65 20.73
C ALA A 142 16.46 13.44 20.04
N SER A 143 15.60 14.10 20.83
CA SER A 143 14.43 14.85 20.35
C SER A 143 14.73 16.01 19.40
N SER A 144 15.98 16.52 19.39
CA SER A 144 16.42 17.51 18.41
C SER A 144 16.66 16.92 17.02
N LEU A 145 16.82 15.60 16.92
CA LEU A 145 17.12 14.87 15.67
C LEU A 145 15.92 14.03 15.20
N TRP A 146 15.06 13.60 16.12
CA TRP A 146 13.93 12.71 15.88
C TRP A 146 12.63 13.23 16.51
N ALA A 147 11.53 13.07 15.78
CA ALA A 147 10.18 13.32 16.27
C ALA A 147 9.35 12.02 16.15
N GLY A 148 8.62 11.63 17.19
CA GLY A 148 7.70 10.49 17.11
C GLY A 148 6.56 10.78 16.12
N THR A 149 6.16 9.81 15.31
CA THR A 149 5.08 9.96 14.31
C THR A 149 3.71 9.56 14.88
N SER A 150 3.40 9.99 16.10
CA SER A 150 2.29 9.49 16.96
C SER A 150 2.49 8.06 17.47
N ASP A 151 2.17 7.87 18.75
CA ASP A 151 2.01 6.54 19.35
C ASP A 151 0.59 6.05 19.04
N PRO A 152 0.39 4.88 18.40
CA PRO A 152 -0.95 4.32 18.16
C PRO A 152 -1.77 4.11 19.45
N ALA A 153 -1.12 4.03 20.61
CA ALA A 153 -1.77 3.94 21.92
C ALA A 153 -2.07 5.30 22.55
N GLU A 154 -1.63 6.41 21.96
CA GLU A 154 -1.94 7.76 22.42
C GLU A 154 -3.42 8.05 22.21
N GLU A 155 -4.12 8.40 23.28
CA GLU A 155 -5.56 8.70 23.21
C GLU A 155 -5.86 9.97 22.39
N TRP A 156 -4.90 10.90 22.33
CA TRP A 156 -5.04 12.23 21.71
C TRP A 156 -3.86 12.57 20.78
N PRO A 157 -3.66 11.81 19.69
CA PRO A 157 -2.55 12.03 18.77
C PRO A 157 -2.57 13.46 18.21
N ALA A 158 -1.41 14.05 17.94
CA ALA A 158 -1.34 15.40 17.38
C ALA A 158 -2.08 15.48 16.03
N TRP A 159 -2.92 16.51 15.86
CA TRP A 159 -3.63 16.72 14.61
C TRP A 159 -2.65 16.98 13.46
N SER A 160 -2.86 16.29 12.34
CA SER A 160 -2.17 16.51 11.08
C SER A 160 -3.19 16.87 10.01
N GLN A 161 -2.89 17.87 9.18
CA GLN A 161 -3.74 18.27 8.06
C GLN A 161 -3.87 17.11 7.06
N PRO A 162 -5.09 16.61 6.79
CA PRO A 162 -5.25 15.56 5.79
C PRO A 162 -4.87 16.06 4.39
N VAL A 163 -4.16 15.22 3.64
CA VAL A 163 -3.75 15.44 2.25
C VAL A 163 -4.79 14.94 1.25
N GLY A 164 -5.75 14.11 1.66
CA GLY A 164 -6.81 13.60 0.81
C GLY A 164 -7.97 12.95 1.58
N ALA A 165 -8.75 12.14 0.86
CA ALA A 165 -9.88 11.42 1.46
C ALA A 165 -9.45 10.18 2.25
N HIS A 166 -8.24 9.68 2.02
CA HIS A 166 -7.75 8.43 2.59
C HIS A 166 -7.23 8.60 4.02
N ASP A 167 -6.88 9.82 4.40
CA ASP A 167 -6.39 10.23 5.72
C ASP A 167 -7.34 11.24 6.40
N ALA A 168 -8.57 11.35 5.89
CA ALA A 168 -9.60 12.18 6.49
C ALA A 168 -10.11 11.53 7.79
N TYR A 169 -10.26 12.33 8.84
CA TYR A 169 -10.68 11.84 10.15
C TYR A 169 -12.15 11.37 10.14
N SER A 170 -12.41 10.18 10.66
CA SER A 170 -13.78 9.67 10.84
C SER A 170 -14.48 10.35 12.03
N SER A 171 -15.80 10.25 12.10
CA SER A 171 -16.55 10.73 13.25
C SER A 171 -16.11 9.97 14.51
N GLY A 172 -15.84 10.69 15.59
CA GLY A 172 -15.30 10.15 16.84
C GLY A 172 -13.78 10.10 16.92
N ALA A 173 -13.05 10.39 15.83
CA ALA A 173 -11.59 10.46 15.87
C ALA A 173 -11.10 11.53 16.86
N LYS A 174 -10.08 11.21 17.64
CA LYS A 174 -9.53 12.07 18.70
C LYS A 174 -8.19 12.65 18.24
N VAL A 175 -7.98 13.94 18.46
CA VAL A 175 -6.69 14.60 18.21
C VAL A 175 -6.36 15.66 19.25
N SER A 176 -5.08 15.96 19.45
CA SER A 176 -4.59 17.13 20.18
C SER A 176 -4.18 18.23 19.20
N HIS A 177 -4.59 19.48 19.46
CA HIS A 177 -4.23 20.63 18.65
C HIS A 177 -4.27 21.93 19.47
N ASN A 178 -3.22 22.75 19.37
CA ASN A 178 -3.04 23.99 20.14
C ASN A 178 -3.24 23.81 21.66
N GLY A 179 -2.76 22.70 22.22
CA GLY A 179 -2.85 22.40 23.65
C GLY A 179 -4.25 22.00 24.14
N LYS A 180 -5.16 21.65 23.23
CA LYS A 180 -6.53 21.21 23.52
C LYS A 180 -6.82 19.86 22.86
N HIS A 181 -7.83 19.17 23.37
CA HIS A 181 -8.31 17.90 22.86
C HIS A 181 -9.59 18.07 22.03
N TRP A 182 -9.67 17.37 20.90
CA TRP A 182 -10.73 17.53 19.92
C TRP A 182 -11.24 16.19 19.42
N ILE A 183 -12.56 16.05 19.35
CA ILE A 183 -13.23 14.88 18.79
C ILE A 183 -13.92 15.28 17.48
N SER A 184 -13.59 14.58 16.39
CA SER A 184 -14.26 14.80 15.12
C SER A 184 -15.74 14.46 15.26
N SER A 185 -16.61 15.36 14.83
CA SER A 185 -18.07 15.26 14.92
C SER A 185 -18.71 14.81 13.59
N VAL A 186 -17.90 14.61 12.55
CA VAL A 186 -18.33 14.24 11.20
C VAL A 186 -17.36 13.22 10.61
N ASP A 187 -17.85 12.39 9.68
CA ASP A 187 -17.00 11.52 8.89
C ASP A 187 -16.28 12.29 7.78
N ASN A 188 -15.10 11.79 7.38
CA ASN A 188 -14.24 12.37 6.36
C ASN A 188 -13.86 13.84 6.65
N ASN A 189 -13.57 14.13 7.92
CA ASN A 189 -13.18 15.45 8.37
C ASN A 189 -11.74 15.78 7.96
N VAL A 190 -11.60 16.81 7.11
CA VAL A 190 -10.31 17.32 6.61
C VAL A 190 -9.97 18.70 7.15
N TRP A 191 -10.81 19.27 8.01
CA TRP A 191 -10.64 20.62 8.53
C TRP A 191 -9.79 20.64 9.79
N GLU A 192 -9.12 21.75 10.05
CA GLU A 192 -8.35 21.97 11.28
C GLU A 192 -9.27 22.07 12.52
N PRO A 193 -8.87 21.52 13.68
CA PRO A 193 -9.62 21.65 14.92
C PRO A 193 -9.85 23.12 15.30
N GLY A 194 -11.09 23.44 15.66
CA GLY A 194 -11.55 24.82 15.88
C GLY A 194 -12.11 25.52 14.63
N VAL A 195 -12.00 24.94 13.43
CA VAL A 195 -12.61 25.48 12.20
C VAL A 195 -13.99 24.89 11.96
N TYR A 196 -14.07 23.58 11.70
CA TYR A 196 -15.33 22.89 11.38
C TYR A 196 -15.26 21.42 11.73
N GLY A 197 -16.40 20.85 12.16
CA GLY A 197 -16.53 19.40 12.31
C GLY A 197 -15.80 18.82 13.53
N TRP A 198 -15.35 19.64 14.47
CA TRP A 198 -14.70 19.20 15.71
C TRP A 198 -15.46 19.70 16.94
N THR A 199 -15.52 18.85 17.97
CA THR A 199 -15.99 19.21 19.31
C THR A 199 -14.78 19.24 20.24
N GLU A 200 -14.52 20.39 20.85
CA GLU A 200 -13.49 20.51 21.90
C GLU A 200 -13.93 19.68 23.12
N GLN A 201 -13.01 18.88 23.66
CA GLN A 201 -13.18 18.22 24.94
C GLN A 201 -12.59 19.12 26.02
N GLU A 202 -13.46 19.69 26.85
CA GLU A 202 -13.05 20.31 28.11
C GLU A 202 -12.55 19.19 29.06
N GLU A 203 -11.42 19.42 29.74
CA GLU A 203 -10.89 18.52 30.78
C GLU A 203 -11.80 18.46 32.02
#